data_AF-A0A350D3X8-F1
#
_entry.id   AF-A0A350D3X8-F1
#
_cell.length_a   1.000
_cell.length_b   1.000
_cell.length_c   1.000
_cell.angle_alpha   90.00
_cell.angle_beta   90.00
_cell.angle_gamma   90.00
#
_symmetry.space_group_name_H-M   'P 1'
#
loop_
_entity.id
_entity.type
_entity.pdbx_description
1 polymer ?
#
loop_
_entity_poly.entity_id
_entity_poly.type
_entity_poly.pdbx_seq_one_letter_code
_entity_poly.pdbx_strand_id
1 'polypeptide(L)'
;MLAEYEHSVISFLMSFKFKDKFSAEALGWDDEFRWLTPSAITFWETIKLAKQLGCRQFDFGRTSLNNENLIRFKRHWGSEEIEMPQYIFGSDKINSRGNPQDSLVRNSSLATLIKCCPDFVYNLFSRF
;
A
#
# COMPACT_ATOMS: atom_id res chain seq x y z
N MET A 1 -14.22 3.87 6.04
CA MET A 1 -15.19 4.78 5.39
C MET A 1 -15.78 4.06 4.19
N LEU A 2 -17.11 4.07 4.04
CA LEU A 2 -17.79 3.63 2.82
C LEU A 2 -18.41 4.87 2.16
N ALA A 3 -18.36 4.94 0.83
CA ALA A 3 -19.09 5.91 0.05
C ALA A 3 -20.20 5.21 -0.72
N GLU A 4 -21.39 5.79 -0.67
CA GLU A 4 -22.59 5.23 -1.28
C GLU A 4 -23.19 6.24 -2.27
N TYR A 5 -23.70 5.72 -3.39
CA TYR A 5 -24.45 6.47 -4.39
C TYR A 5 -25.64 5.65 -4.85
N GLU A 6 -26.84 6.22 -4.79
CA GLU A 6 -28.11 5.55 -5.13
C GLU A 6 -28.25 4.15 -4.49
N HIS A 7 -27.93 4.04 -3.19
CA HIS A 7 -27.96 2.79 -2.40
C HIS A 7 -26.94 1.71 -2.80
N SER A 8 -25.99 2.03 -3.68
CA SER A 8 -24.86 1.17 -4.02
C SER A 8 -23.57 1.66 -3.34
N VAL A 9 -22.80 0.76 -2.73
CA VAL A 9 -21.45 1.08 -2.23
C VAL A 9 -20.52 1.20 -3.42
N ILE A 10 -20.03 2.41 -3.68
CA ILE A 10 -19.18 2.70 -4.85
C ILE A 10 -17.69 2.75 -4.50
N SER A 11 -17.35 2.95 -3.23
CA SER A 11 -15.96 2.89 -2.77
C SER A 11 -15.84 2.70 -1.27
N PHE A 12 -14.64 2.28 -0.86
CA PHE A 12 -14.25 2.19 0.54
C PHE A 12 -12.83 2.70 0.74
N LEU A 13 -12.59 3.22 1.94
CA LEU A 13 -11.24 3.45 2.47
C LEU A 13 -11.15 2.84 3.86
N MET A 14 -10.32 1.81 4.00
CA MET A 14 -9.94 1.25 5.28
C MET A 14 -8.82 2.10 5.89
N SER A 15 -8.94 2.38 7.18
CA SER A 15 -8.01 3.26 7.88
C SER A 15 -7.84 2.86 9.33
N PHE A 16 -6.67 3.16 9.89
CA PHE A 16 -6.39 2.98 11.30
C PHE A 16 -6.13 4.32 11.99
N LYS A 17 -6.58 4.43 13.24
CA LYS A 17 -6.22 5.54 14.13
C LYS A 17 -5.31 5.01 15.22
N PHE A 18 -4.16 5.65 15.40
CA PHE A 18 -3.28 5.42 16.54
C PHE A 18 -2.83 6.75 17.12
N LYS A 19 -3.19 7.00 18.38
CA LYS A 19 -2.97 8.29 19.06
C LYS A 19 -3.55 9.44 18.22
N ASP A 20 -2.72 10.41 17.85
CA ASP A 20 -3.04 11.59 17.05
C ASP A 20 -2.75 11.40 15.56
N LYS A 21 -2.53 10.16 15.10
CA LYS A 21 -2.30 9.81 13.70
C LYS A 21 -3.44 8.98 13.14
N PHE A 22 -3.73 9.20 11.87
CA PHE A 22 -4.71 8.47 11.10
C PHE A 22 -4.07 8.01 9.79
N SER A 23 -4.13 6.72 9.46
CA SER A 23 -3.49 6.15 8.27
C SER A 23 -4.49 5.52 7.32
N ALA A 24 -4.27 5.73 6.02
CA ALA A 24 -5.01 5.10 4.94
C ALA A 24 -4.31 3.81 4.50
N GLU A 25 -5.02 2.68 4.55
CA GLU A 25 -4.40 1.35 4.43
C GLU A 25 -4.81 0.61 3.17
N ALA A 26 -6.12 0.61 2.86
CA ALA A 26 -6.64 -0.02 1.67
C ALA A 26 -7.76 0.82 1.10
N LEU A 27 -7.73 1.02 -0.21
CA LEU A 27 -8.71 1.76 -0.99
C LEU A 27 -9.22 0.84 -2.09
N GLY A 28 -10.52 0.86 -2.31
CA GLY A 28 -11.14 0.24 -3.46
C GLY A 28 -12.35 1.03 -3.91
N TRP A 29 -12.67 0.92 -5.18
CA TRP A 29 -13.83 1.55 -5.79
C TRP A 29 -14.33 0.72 -6.94
N ASP A 30 -15.58 0.95 -7.31
CA ASP A 30 -16.19 0.41 -8.51
C ASP A 30 -15.90 1.34 -9.70
N ASP A 31 -15.29 0.79 -10.75
CA ASP A 31 -14.91 1.54 -11.95
C ASP A 31 -16.11 2.00 -12.77
N GLU A 32 -17.30 1.39 -12.62
CA GLU A 32 -18.54 1.89 -13.24
C GLU A 32 -18.86 3.32 -12.79
N PHE A 33 -18.46 3.68 -11.57
CA PHE A 33 -18.68 4.99 -10.97
C PHE A 33 -17.45 5.89 -11.03
N ARG A 34 -16.44 5.56 -11.83
CA ARG A 34 -15.18 6.34 -11.92
C ARG A 34 -15.41 7.82 -12.26
N TRP A 35 -16.45 8.12 -13.02
CA TRP A 35 -16.85 9.49 -13.38
C TRP A 35 -17.23 10.37 -12.18
N LEU A 36 -17.62 9.77 -11.05
CA LEU A 36 -17.87 10.46 -9.78
C LEU A 36 -16.60 10.73 -8.98
N THR A 37 -15.43 10.24 -9.41
CA THR A 37 -14.17 10.31 -8.65
C THR A 37 -14.29 9.75 -7.22
N PRO A 38 -14.81 8.52 -7.04
CA PRO A 38 -15.19 7.98 -5.74
C PRO A 38 -14.03 7.93 -4.73
N SER A 39 -12.81 7.68 -5.21
CA SER A 39 -11.60 7.72 -4.39
C SER A 39 -11.38 9.09 -3.76
N ALA A 40 -11.53 10.18 -4.52
CA ALA A 40 -11.31 11.54 -4.02
C ALA A 40 -12.34 11.92 -2.95
N ILE A 41 -13.62 11.60 -3.19
CA ILE A 41 -14.70 11.83 -2.23
C ILE A 41 -14.44 11.06 -0.93
N THR A 42 -14.07 9.78 -1.04
CA THR A 42 -13.83 8.93 0.12
C THR A 42 -12.65 9.44 0.95
N PHE A 43 -11.57 9.89 0.31
CA PHE A 43 -10.43 10.50 1.02
C PHE A 43 -10.83 11.79 1.72
N TRP A 44 -11.57 12.69 1.06
CA TRP A 44 -11.99 13.94 1.67
C TRP A 44 -12.78 13.73 2.97
N GLU A 45 -13.78 12.86 2.92
CA GLU A 45 -14.60 12.53 4.08
C GLU A 45 -13.75 11.88 5.19
N THR A 46 -12.80 11.02 4.81
CA THR A 46 -11.92 10.36 5.78
C THR A 46 -10.92 11.33 6.42
N ILE A 47 -10.42 12.33 5.69
CA ILE A 47 -9.58 13.40 6.24
C ILE A 47 -10.37 14.27 7.22
N LYS A 48 -11.62 14.63 6.88
CA LYS A 48 -12.50 15.35 7.81
C LYS A 48 -12.77 14.54 9.08
N LEU A 49 -13.02 13.24 8.96
CA LEU A 49 -13.17 12.35 10.09
C LEU A 49 -11.90 12.33 10.97
N ALA A 50 -10.71 12.19 10.37
CA ALA A 50 -9.45 12.22 11.10
C ALA A 50 -9.28 13.53 11.90
N LYS A 51 -9.62 14.67 11.28
CA LYS A 51 -9.63 15.99 11.92
C LYS A 51 -10.60 16.05 13.10
N GLN A 52 -11.84 15.58 12.92
CA GLN A 52 -12.86 15.52 13.97
C GLN A 52 -12.43 14.64 15.15
N LEU A 53 -11.69 13.57 14.88
CA LEU A 53 -11.12 12.67 15.89
C LEU A 53 -9.87 13.25 16.59
N GLY A 54 -9.52 14.51 16.33
CA GLY A 54 -8.39 15.20 16.95
C GLY A 54 -7.02 14.78 16.42
N CYS A 55 -6.96 14.09 15.28
CA CYS A 55 -5.69 13.70 14.67
C CYS A 55 -4.98 14.93 14.09
N ARG A 56 -3.65 14.95 14.23
CA ARG A 56 -2.76 15.99 13.71
C ARG A 56 -2.09 15.59 12.40
N GLN A 57 -2.05 14.29 12.10
CA GLN A 57 -1.41 13.74 10.91
C GLN A 57 -2.34 12.75 10.21
N PHE A 58 -2.39 12.87 8.88
CA PHE A 58 -3.03 11.92 8.00
C PHE A 58 -1.97 11.28 7.10
N ASP A 59 -1.73 9.99 7.28
CA ASP A 59 -0.71 9.22 6.55
C ASP A 59 -1.36 8.51 5.37
N PHE A 60 -0.92 8.83 4.16
CA PHE A 60 -1.38 8.19 2.92
C PHE A 60 -0.69 6.84 2.65
N GLY A 61 0.26 6.45 3.49
CA GLY A 61 1.04 5.23 3.37
C GLY A 61 2.15 5.33 2.34
N ARG A 62 2.99 4.30 2.33
CA ARG A 62 4.17 4.15 1.48
C ARG A 62 3.77 4.12 -0.01
N THR A 63 4.62 4.66 -0.87
CA THR A 63 4.46 4.54 -2.33
C THR A 63 5.80 4.19 -2.97
N SER A 64 5.82 3.24 -3.90
CA SER A 64 7.00 3.01 -4.74
C SER A 64 7.27 4.22 -5.64
N LEU A 65 8.53 4.60 -5.79
CA LEU A 65 8.94 5.72 -6.66
C LEU A 65 8.52 5.52 -8.13
N ASN A 66 8.31 4.27 -8.58
CA ASN A 66 7.83 3.99 -9.93
C ASN A 66 6.34 4.26 -10.13
N ASN A 67 5.56 4.46 -9.06
CA ASN A 67 4.12 4.68 -9.16
C ASN A 67 3.81 6.19 -9.16
N GLU A 68 4.22 6.86 -10.22
CA GLU A 68 4.09 8.31 -10.38
C GLU A 68 2.64 8.80 -10.26
N ASN A 69 1.68 8.03 -10.78
CA ASN A 69 0.25 8.38 -10.70
C ASN A 69 -0.24 8.42 -9.25
N LEU A 70 0.12 7.42 -8.45
CA LEU A 70 -0.27 7.38 -7.04
C LEU A 70 0.46 8.45 -6.22
N ILE A 71 1.72 8.75 -6.54
CA ILE A 71 2.47 9.86 -5.94
C ILE A 71 1.77 11.19 -6.24
N ARG A 72 1.46 11.46 -7.52
CA ARG A 72 0.73 12.66 -7.94
C ARG A 72 -0.62 12.77 -7.25
N PHE A 73 -1.37 11.67 -7.15
CA PHE A 73 -2.64 11.64 -6.42
C PHE A 73 -2.48 12.10 -4.97
N LYS A 74 -1.50 11.56 -4.24
CA LYS A 74 -1.23 11.93 -2.84
C LYS A 74 -0.81 13.40 -2.70
N ARG A 75 0.07 13.89 -3.59
CA ARG A 75 0.51 15.30 -3.62
C ARG A 75 -0.63 16.29 -3.74
N HIS A 76 -1.69 15.99 -4.50
CA HIS A 76 -2.83 16.88 -4.66
C HIS A 76 -3.60 17.15 -3.35
N TRP A 77 -3.41 16.33 -2.32
CA TRP A 77 -3.96 16.57 -0.98
C TRP A 77 -3.08 17.46 -0.10
N GLY A 78 -1.98 18.00 -0.64
CA GLY A 78 -1.00 18.80 0.13
C GLY A 78 -0.13 17.94 1.05
N SER A 79 0.09 16.67 0.71
CA SER A 79 0.94 15.77 1.49
C SER A 79 2.42 16.14 1.36
N GLU A 80 3.17 15.98 2.45
CA GLU A 80 4.64 16.00 2.44
C GLU A 80 5.19 14.59 2.22
N GLU A 81 6.23 14.47 1.39
CA GLU A 81 6.96 13.22 1.18
C GLU A 81 8.10 13.11 2.18
N ILE A 82 8.12 12.01 2.93
CA ILE A 82 9.16 11.73 3.93
C ILE A 82 9.90 10.47 3.48
N GLU A 83 11.23 10.57 3.39
CA GLU A 83 12.07 9.40 3.14
C GLU A 83 11.95 8.43 4.32
N MET A 84 11.75 7.16 4.00
CA MET A 84 11.55 6.11 4.98
C MET A 84 12.61 5.04 4.75
N PRO A 85 13.69 5.04 5.54
CA PRO A 85 14.77 4.09 5.38
C PRO A 85 14.28 2.68 5.69
N GLN A 86 14.69 1.72 4.85
CA GLN A 86 14.42 0.31 5.05
C GLN A 86 15.71 -0.38 5.48
N TYR A 87 15.69 -0.93 6.70
CA TYR A 87 16.79 -1.73 7.22
C TYR A 87 16.48 -3.21 7.00
N ILE A 88 17.40 -3.92 6.35
CA ILE A 88 17.34 -5.36 6.16
C ILE A 88 18.49 -5.94 6.98
N PHE A 89 18.18 -6.79 7.96
CA PHE A 89 19.18 -7.45 8.78
C PHE A 89 19.39 -8.87 8.27
N GLY A 90 20.65 -9.24 8.03
CA GLY A 90 21.04 -10.51 7.41
C GLY A 90 21.18 -10.38 5.89
N SER A 91 22.40 -10.16 5.42
CA SER A 91 22.77 -10.51 4.05
C SER A 91 24.29 -10.63 3.92
N ASP A 92 24.77 -11.84 3.72
CA ASP A 92 25.99 -12.01 2.94
C ASP A 92 25.75 -11.38 1.56
N LYS A 93 26.35 -10.19 1.37
CA LYS A 93 26.42 -9.42 0.12
C LYS A 93 25.09 -9.23 -0.61
N ILE A 94 24.31 -8.22 -0.23
CA ILE A 94 23.38 -7.58 -1.18
C ILE A 94 24.23 -6.88 -2.24
N ASN A 95 24.42 -7.56 -3.38
CA ASN A 95 24.76 -6.88 -4.62
C ASN A 95 23.61 -5.89 -4.91
N SER A 96 23.94 -4.61 -4.85
CA SER A 96 23.09 -3.54 -5.38
C SER A 96 22.73 -3.87 -6.83
N ARG A 97 21.43 -4.08 -7.11
CA ARG A 97 20.73 -3.83 -8.40
C ARG A 97 19.34 -4.46 -8.41
N GLY A 98 18.33 -3.66 -8.73
CA GLY A 98 17.12 -4.18 -9.41
C GLY A 98 15.80 -3.69 -8.81
N ASN A 99 15.09 -2.90 -9.61
CA ASN A 99 13.74 -2.43 -9.38
C ASN A 99 12.75 -3.63 -9.20
N PRO A 100 11.84 -3.65 -8.21
CA PRO A 100 11.01 -4.84 -7.92
C PRO A 100 10.05 -5.25 -9.06
N GLN A 101 9.78 -4.35 -10.01
CA GLN A 101 8.86 -4.61 -11.12
C GLN A 101 9.46 -5.46 -12.26
N ASP A 102 10.77 -5.70 -12.28
CA ASP A 102 11.42 -6.53 -13.33
C ASP A 102 11.57 -8.02 -12.97
N SER A 103 11.07 -8.45 -11.80
CA SER A 103 11.33 -9.79 -11.26
C SER A 103 10.29 -10.86 -11.63
N LEU A 104 9.24 -10.53 -12.39
CA LEU A 104 8.17 -11.48 -12.73
C LEU A 104 8.53 -12.45 -13.88
N VAL A 105 9.65 -12.25 -14.58
CA VAL A 105 9.99 -13.08 -15.76
C VAL A 105 11.22 -13.98 -15.55
N ARG A 106 11.95 -13.87 -14.42
CA ARG A 106 13.16 -14.68 -14.22
C ARG A 106 12.95 -15.84 -13.24
N ASN A 107 12.58 -16.99 -13.83
CA ASN A 107 12.71 -18.37 -13.33
C ASN A 107 11.41 -19.07 -12.91
N SER A 108 10.56 -19.37 -13.89
CA SER A 108 9.42 -20.31 -13.81
C SER A 108 9.78 -21.66 -13.13
N SER A 109 11.00 -22.14 -13.30
CA SER A 109 11.47 -23.41 -12.73
C SER A 109 11.72 -23.36 -11.22
N LEU A 110 12.22 -22.24 -10.68
CA LEU A 110 12.49 -22.09 -9.24
C LEU A 110 11.20 -21.92 -8.43
N ALA A 111 10.23 -21.17 -8.96
CA ALA A 111 8.92 -21.02 -8.33
C ALA A 111 8.15 -22.35 -8.27
N THR A 112 8.33 -23.21 -9.27
CA THR A 112 7.72 -24.56 -9.31
C THR A 112 8.38 -25.51 -8.31
N LEU A 113 9.71 -25.44 -8.15
CA LEU A 113 10.45 -26.22 -7.15
C LEU A 113 10.09 -25.83 -5.70
N ILE A 114 9.85 -24.54 -5.43
CA ILE A 114 9.43 -24.07 -4.10
C ILE A 114 8.02 -24.55 -3.75
N LYS A 115 7.11 -24.65 -4.74
CA LYS A 115 5.75 -25.18 -4.52
C LYS A 115 5.70 -26.67 -4.22
N CYS A 116 6.72 -27.43 -4.62
CA CYS A 116 6.76 -28.90 -4.45
C CYS A 116 7.73 -29.37 -3.36
N CYS A 117 8.39 -28.47 -2.63
CA CYS A 117 9.28 -28.89 -1.55
C CYS A 117 8.51 -29.24 -0.27
N PRO A 118 8.78 -30.41 0.35
CA PRO A 118 8.23 -30.76 1.66
C PRO A 118 8.68 -29.78 2.75
N ASP A 119 7.83 -29.53 3.75
CA ASP A 119 8.04 -28.59 4.87
C ASP A 119 9.38 -28.74 5.60
N PHE A 120 9.97 -29.94 5.55
CA PHE A 120 11.30 -30.24 6.09
C PHE A 120 12.40 -29.34 5.52
N VAL A 121 12.33 -29.01 4.22
CA VAL A 121 13.32 -28.16 3.54
C VAL A 121 13.21 -26.71 4.02
N TYR A 122 11.99 -26.26 4.31
CA TYR A 122 11.74 -24.91 4.81
C TYR A 122 12.40 -24.66 6.17
N ASN A 123 12.38 -25.66 7.06
CA ASN A 123 13.02 -25.58 8.37
C ASN A 123 14.54 -25.67 8.33
N LEU A 124 15.12 -26.25 7.27
CA LEU A 124 16.57 -26.34 7.10
C LEU A 124 17.17 -25.00 6.63
N PHE A 125 16.42 -24.24 5.83
CA PHE A 125 16.85 -22.93 5.32
C PHE A 125 16.43 -21.73 6.20
N SER A 126 15.53 -21.91 7.17
CA SER A 126 15.11 -20.84 8.10
C SER A 126 16.03 -20.66 9.31
N ARG A 127 17.11 -21.46 9.43
CA ARG A 127 18.04 -21.46 10.57
C ARG A 127 19.40 -20.79 10.29
N PHE A 128 19.55 -20.04 9.20
CA PHE A 128 20.72 -19.21 8.93
C PHE A 128 20.33 -17.77 8.62
#